data_AF-A0A9P5AQR5-F1
#
_entry.id   AF-A0A9P5AQR5-F1
#
_cell.length_a   1.000
_cell.length_b   1.000
_cell.length_c   1.000
_cell.angle_alpha   90.00
_cell.angle_beta   90.00
_cell.angle_gamma   90.00
#
_symmetry.space_group_name_H-M   'P 1'
#
loop_
_entity.id
_entity.type
_entity.pdbx_description
1 polymer ?
#
loop_
_entity_poly.entity_id
_entity_poly.type
_entity_poly.pdbx_seq_one_letter_code
_entity_poly.pdbx_strand_id
1 'polypeptide(L)'
;MNVPEPHTQSVRGSNSHRHKTSTGTMSCFSGWGIIFIAALLIATLFAAPQIAPITTQSAKTSTTPLPTTIDNEASECPKPTVAVLATGGTILGKGDSPTDTSHYVSGASHIDSIIDSIRQDFEGFADVVTHQILSTDSINIAICDVKQLLMLLNDKIALARRSYKQNNVFVPGDGSLLGRVVDFLPEIYHEPRESPKIFDIEGLKIDELPKVKYFHPMMEEEEFESAVMEGVKGAVLGVYDDGYWPDRLMPGLQKLIDQDDVVVAAVSYGYSFDVRKRIDGVAPAREWDALSLMMVMQILLPLLGPAEFVDFITEPYVKNERVFSAIECK
;
A
#
# COMPACT_ATOMS: atom_id res chain seq x y z
N MET A 1 68.67 -24.59 6.30
CA MET A 1 68.46 -23.24 6.87
C MET A 1 67.46 -23.37 8.01
N ASN A 2 67.82 -22.83 9.18
CA ASN A 2 67.15 -22.97 10.46
C ASN A 2 66.06 -21.89 10.67
N VAL A 3 64.86 -22.33 11.13
CA VAL A 3 64.09 -21.87 12.33
C VAL A 3 63.49 -20.43 12.31
N PRO A 4 62.38 -20.05 13.03
CA PRO A 4 61.56 -20.77 14.04
C PRO A 4 60.01 -20.73 13.93
N GLU A 5 59.38 -21.57 14.79
CA GLU A 5 57.98 -21.62 15.23
C GLU A 5 57.51 -20.41 16.09
N PRO A 6 56.18 -20.21 16.28
CA PRO A 6 55.65 -19.31 17.30
C PRO A 6 55.14 -20.02 18.57
N HIS A 7 55.45 -19.38 19.70
CA HIS A 7 55.14 -19.79 21.07
C HIS A 7 53.66 -19.62 21.47
N THR A 8 53.18 -20.59 22.24
CA THR A 8 52.00 -20.52 23.13
C THR A 8 52.21 -19.55 24.29
N GLN A 9 51.22 -18.71 24.60
CA GLN A 9 51.07 -18.05 25.90
C GLN A 9 49.69 -18.30 26.50
N SER A 10 49.71 -18.83 27.73
CA SER A 10 48.57 -18.96 28.63
C SER A 10 48.45 -17.67 29.44
N VAL A 11 47.24 -17.15 29.64
CA VAL A 11 46.91 -16.29 30.78
C VAL A 11 45.53 -16.64 31.31
N ARG A 12 45.52 -17.30 32.47
CA ARG A 12 44.39 -17.40 33.39
C ARG A 12 44.63 -16.34 34.47
N GLY A 13 43.74 -15.37 34.59
CA GLY A 13 43.80 -14.31 35.60
C GLY A 13 42.38 -13.86 35.95
N SER A 14 41.94 -14.22 37.15
CA SER A 14 40.61 -13.95 37.68
C SER A 14 40.42 -12.48 38.02
N ASN A 15 39.23 -11.93 37.81
CA ASN A 15 38.71 -10.87 38.67
C ASN A 15 37.18 -10.91 38.73
N SER A 16 36.67 -11.23 39.92
CA SER A 16 35.26 -11.19 40.26
C SER A 16 34.88 -9.74 40.57
N HIS A 17 33.86 -9.20 39.90
CA HIS A 17 33.15 -8.00 40.33
C HIS A 17 31.64 -8.28 40.37
N ARG A 18 31.25 -8.81 41.53
CA ARG A 18 30.04 -8.50 42.33
C ARG A 18 29.03 -7.55 41.66
N HIS A 19 28.04 -8.09 40.97
CA HIS A 19 26.80 -7.37 40.68
C HIS A 19 25.96 -7.26 41.96
N LYS A 20 25.78 -6.04 42.45
CA LYS A 20 24.78 -5.71 43.46
C LYS A 20 23.40 -5.71 42.80
N THR A 21 22.51 -6.47 43.40
CA THR A 21 21.06 -6.39 43.24
C THR A 21 20.56 -5.02 43.69
N SER A 22 19.77 -4.36 42.85
CA SER A 22 18.96 -3.20 43.22
C SER A 22 17.54 -3.47 42.76
N THR A 23 16.77 -4.09 43.64
CA THR A 23 15.31 -4.17 43.59
C THR A 23 14.75 -2.77 43.81
N GLY A 24 14.39 -2.10 42.71
CA GLY A 24 13.64 -0.85 42.70
C GLY A 24 12.15 -1.14 42.71
N THR A 25 11.48 -0.55 43.70
CA THR A 25 10.10 -0.74 44.12
C THR A 25 9.06 -0.22 43.13
N MET A 26 7.94 -0.95 43.05
CA MET A 26 6.66 -0.56 42.45
C MET A 26 6.22 0.85 42.86
N SER A 27 5.83 1.68 41.91
CA SER A 27 4.98 2.85 42.14
C SER A 27 3.64 2.66 41.44
N CYS A 28 2.62 2.55 42.29
CA CYS A 28 1.20 2.54 41.96
C CYS A 28 0.76 4.01 41.86
N PHE A 29 0.19 4.45 40.74
CA PHE A 29 -0.47 5.74 40.65
C PHE A 29 -1.98 5.53 40.77
N SER A 30 -2.47 5.76 41.99
CA SER A 30 -3.87 5.99 42.34
C SER A 30 -4.32 7.39 41.87
N GLY A 31 -5.56 7.48 41.39
CA GLY A 31 -6.13 8.71 40.87
C GLY A 31 -6.49 9.78 41.91
N TRP A 32 -6.91 10.92 41.37
CA TRP A 32 -7.83 11.98 41.83
C TRP A 32 -8.04 12.83 40.56
N GLY A 33 -9.23 12.97 39.97
CA GLY A 33 -10.39 13.63 40.54
C GLY A 33 -10.23 15.15 40.40
N ILE A 34 -10.81 15.77 39.36
CA ILE A 34 -11.36 17.15 39.36
C ILE A 34 -12.35 17.29 38.19
N ILE A 35 -13.56 17.65 38.58
CA ILE A 35 -14.74 18.11 37.81
C ILE A 35 -14.64 19.63 37.69
N PHE A 36 -14.95 20.25 36.53
CA PHE A 36 -15.56 21.60 36.43
C PHE A 36 -16.16 21.79 35.01
N ILE A 37 -17.48 21.63 34.84
CA ILE A 37 -18.54 22.66 34.72
C ILE A 37 -18.63 23.34 33.35
N ALA A 38 -19.85 23.23 32.81
CA ALA A 38 -20.37 23.76 31.55
C ALA A 38 -20.47 25.30 31.49
N ALA A 39 -20.48 25.84 30.28
CA ALA A 39 -21.15 27.10 29.97
C ALA A 39 -21.80 27.02 28.58
N LEU A 40 -23.12 26.85 28.63
CA LEU A 40 -24.09 26.98 27.54
C LEU A 40 -24.33 28.48 27.29
N LEU A 41 -24.32 28.95 26.04
CA LEU A 41 -24.87 30.27 25.69
C LEU A 41 -25.74 30.16 24.44
N ILE A 42 -27.05 30.12 24.70
CA ILE A 42 -28.15 30.25 23.75
C ILE A 42 -28.37 31.75 23.51
N ALA A 43 -28.45 32.16 22.25
CA ALA A 43 -29.15 33.38 21.86
C ALA A 43 -29.86 33.15 20.51
N THR A 44 -31.14 32.79 20.59
CA THR A 44 -32.13 32.94 19.51
C THR A 44 -32.54 34.40 19.38
N LEU A 45 -32.89 34.91 18.19
CA LEU A 45 -34.15 35.65 17.93
C LEU A 45 -34.33 36.18 16.47
N PHE A 46 -35.54 35.94 15.93
CA PHE A 46 -36.32 36.60 14.84
C PHE A 46 -35.78 36.60 13.38
N ALA A 47 -36.39 35.88 12.41
CA ALA A 47 -37.62 36.17 11.62
C ALA A 47 -37.53 37.46 10.78
N ALA A 48 -37.85 37.56 9.49
CA ALA A 48 -38.85 36.89 8.64
C ALA A 48 -38.51 37.13 7.12
N PRO A 49 -39.25 36.54 6.15
CA PRO A 49 -38.88 36.51 4.74
C PRO A 49 -39.39 37.75 3.97
N GLN A 50 -38.64 38.21 2.97
CA GLN A 50 -39.11 39.23 2.03
C GLN A 50 -39.40 38.61 0.67
N ILE A 51 -40.68 38.61 0.31
CA ILE A 51 -41.22 38.40 -1.04
C ILE A 51 -41.60 39.77 -1.58
N ALA A 52 -41.17 40.10 -2.81
CA ALA A 52 -41.93 40.84 -3.83
C ALA A 52 -41.01 41.20 -5.02
N PRO A 53 -41.54 41.55 -6.21
CA PRO A 53 -42.78 41.09 -6.85
C PRO A 53 -42.54 40.60 -8.30
N ILE A 54 -43.50 39.84 -8.83
CA ILE A 54 -43.63 39.54 -10.25
C ILE A 54 -44.28 40.75 -10.93
N THR A 55 -43.62 41.31 -11.94
CA THR A 55 -44.22 42.20 -12.94
C THR A 55 -44.27 41.50 -14.28
N THR A 56 -45.48 41.43 -14.83
CA THR A 56 -45.84 40.84 -16.13
C THR A 56 -45.71 41.87 -17.26
N GLN A 57 -45.65 41.37 -18.50
CA GLN A 57 -45.84 42.06 -19.80
C GLN A 57 -44.56 42.61 -20.44
N SER A 58 -44.30 42.52 -21.74
CA SER A 58 -45.10 42.14 -22.93
C SER A 58 -44.11 41.78 -24.04
N ALA A 59 -44.47 40.82 -24.90
CA ALA A 59 -43.79 40.59 -26.15
C ALA A 59 -43.79 41.87 -27.02
N LYS A 60 -42.61 42.24 -27.53
CA LYS A 60 -42.42 43.09 -28.72
C LYS A 60 -41.40 42.41 -29.62
N THR A 61 -41.87 41.95 -30.77
CA THR A 61 -41.03 41.58 -31.90
C THR A 61 -40.51 42.87 -32.55
N SER A 62 -39.20 43.07 -32.55
CA SER A 62 -38.55 44.07 -33.41
C SER A 62 -37.31 43.48 -34.07
N THR A 63 -37.28 43.59 -35.38
CA THR A 63 -36.33 43.06 -36.34
C THR A 63 -34.98 43.79 -36.32
N THR A 64 -33.87 43.05 -36.50
CA THR A 64 -32.51 43.45 -36.98
C THR A 64 -31.59 44.17 -35.96
N PRO A 65 -30.23 44.05 -35.96
CA PRO A 65 -29.27 43.26 -36.76
C PRO A 65 -28.42 42.26 -35.93
N LEU A 66 -27.58 41.49 -36.63
CA LEU A 66 -26.53 40.62 -36.10
C LEU A 66 -25.62 41.35 -35.08
N PRO A 67 -25.43 40.85 -33.84
CA PRO A 67 -24.37 41.34 -32.97
C PRO A 67 -23.07 40.63 -33.33
N THR A 68 -22.14 41.41 -33.87
CA THR A 68 -20.71 41.08 -33.88
C THR A 68 -20.17 41.30 -32.47
N THR A 69 -20.34 40.31 -31.60
CA THR A 69 -19.55 40.15 -30.38
C THR A 69 -19.26 38.67 -30.25
N ILE A 70 -18.05 38.28 -30.64
CA ILE A 70 -17.46 37.05 -30.11
C ILE A 70 -17.12 37.41 -28.67
N ASP A 71 -18.08 37.17 -27.78
CA ASP A 71 -17.79 37.05 -26.36
C ASP A 71 -16.90 35.81 -26.24
N ASN A 72 -15.58 36.03 -26.28
CA ASN A 72 -14.58 35.07 -25.86
C ASN A 72 -14.67 34.94 -24.32
N GLU A 73 -15.79 34.44 -23.82
CA GLU A 73 -15.75 33.70 -22.57
C GLU A 73 -15.30 32.29 -22.94
N ALA A 74 -13.98 32.11 -22.97
CA ALA A 74 -13.41 30.78 -22.87
C ALA A 74 -14.00 30.18 -21.58
N SER A 75 -14.92 29.23 -21.75
CA SER A 75 -15.46 28.41 -20.67
C SER A 75 -14.27 27.79 -19.95
N GLU A 76 -13.84 28.41 -18.85
CA GLU A 76 -12.73 27.92 -18.04
C GLU A 76 -13.15 26.56 -17.52
N CYS A 77 -12.47 25.51 -17.99
CA CYS A 77 -12.78 24.16 -17.56
C CYS A 77 -12.60 24.13 -16.03
N PRO A 78 -13.61 23.70 -15.26
CA PRO A 78 -13.50 23.69 -13.81
C PRO A 78 -12.28 22.86 -13.40
N LYS A 79 -11.49 23.39 -12.46
CA LYS A 79 -10.27 22.71 -12.00
C LYS A 79 -10.62 21.33 -11.45
N PRO A 80 -9.82 20.29 -11.75
CA PRO A 80 -9.99 18.99 -11.11
C PRO A 80 -9.77 19.12 -9.60
N THR A 81 -10.62 18.45 -8.82
CA THR A 81 -10.39 18.27 -7.38
C THR A 81 -9.51 17.04 -7.16
N VAL A 82 -8.41 17.21 -6.42
CA VAL A 82 -7.47 16.14 -6.08
C VAL A 82 -7.46 15.92 -4.58
N ALA A 83 -7.85 14.72 -4.14
CA ALA A 83 -7.75 14.33 -2.74
C ALA A 83 -6.38 13.71 -2.46
N VAL A 84 -5.65 14.25 -1.48
CA VAL A 84 -4.38 13.70 -0.98
C VAL A 84 -4.68 12.97 0.33
N LEU A 85 -4.55 11.64 0.30
CA LEU A 85 -4.73 10.77 1.46
C LEU A 85 -3.36 10.43 2.06
N ALA A 86 -3.01 11.05 3.17
CA ALA A 86 -1.70 10.89 3.80
C ALA A 86 -1.68 9.77 4.84
N THR A 87 -0.69 8.88 4.73
CA THR A 87 -0.59 7.68 5.57
C THR A 87 0.65 7.65 6.47
N GLY A 88 1.53 8.65 6.36
CA GLY A 88 2.79 8.73 7.13
C GLY A 88 4.01 8.52 6.25
N GLY A 89 4.93 7.67 6.71
CA GLY A 89 6.19 7.37 6.03
C GLY A 89 7.24 8.49 6.11
N THR A 90 8.37 8.25 5.46
CA THR A 90 9.54 9.15 5.43
C THR A 90 9.23 10.52 4.82
N ILE A 91 8.26 10.62 3.91
CA ILE A 91 7.86 11.89 3.29
C ILE A 91 7.31 12.87 4.33
N LEU A 92 6.66 12.35 5.37
CA LEU A 92 6.20 13.11 6.54
C LEU A 92 7.18 12.97 7.72
N GLY A 93 8.36 12.40 7.50
CA GLY A 93 9.36 12.13 8.51
C GLY A 93 10.14 13.39 8.92
N LYS A 94 10.71 13.35 10.13
CA LYS A 94 11.56 14.42 10.65
C LYS A 94 12.77 13.85 11.37
N GLY A 95 13.96 14.22 10.90
CA GLY A 95 15.23 13.96 11.59
C GLY A 95 15.66 15.14 12.45
N ASP A 96 16.70 14.93 13.26
CA ASP A 96 17.26 15.97 14.13
C ASP A 96 18.00 17.07 13.35
N SER A 97 18.42 16.77 12.11
CA SER A 97 19.08 17.72 11.21
C SER A 97 18.75 17.45 9.74
N PRO A 98 18.96 18.42 8.84
CA PRO A 98 18.74 18.23 7.40
C PRO A 98 19.61 17.14 6.75
N THR A 99 20.70 16.72 7.40
CA THR A 99 21.61 15.67 6.91
C THR A 99 21.33 14.31 7.54
N ASP A 100 20.39 14.24 8.48
CA ASP A 100 20.01 12.98 9.13
C ASP A 100 19.05 12.19 8.24
N THR A 101 19.62 11.25 7.49
CA THR A 101 18.88 10.41 6.54
C THR A 101 18.58 9.01 7.08
N SER A 102 19.04 8.69 8.30
CA SER A 102 18.94 7.35 8.89
C SER A 102 18.22 7.30 10.24
N HIS A 103 18.18 8.39 11.01
CA HIS A 103 17.60 8.46 12.34
C HIS A 103 16.41 9.42 12.43
N TYR A 104 15.53 9.41 11.42
CA TYR A 104 14.30 10.20 11.44
C TYR A 104 13.14 9.45 12.11
N VAL A 105 12.20 10.23 12.66
CA VAL A 105 10.88 9.75 13.06
C VAL A 105 9.95 9.85 11.87
N SER A 106 9.50 8.70 11.36
CA SER A 106 8.56 8.58 10.24
C SER A 106 7.17 9.10 10.63
N GLY A 107 6.47 9.79 9.72
CA GLY A 107 5.14 10.33 10.01
C GLY A 107 5.11 11.37 11.14
N ALA A 108 6.20 12.09 11.41
CA ALA A 108 6.27 13.09 12.46
C ALA A 108 5.58 14.43 12.12
N SER A 109 5.30 14.67 10.83
CA SER A 109 4.70 15.90 10.32
C SER A 109 3.28 15.66 9.80
N HIS A 110 2.41 16.66 9.92
CA HIS A 110 1.06 16.62 9.34
C HIS A 110 1.11 16.98 7.85
N ILE A 111 0.26 16.35 7.03
CA ILE A 111 0.24 16.55 5.57
C ILE A 111 0.11 18.01 5.14
N ASP A 112 -0.70 18.80 5.84
CA ASP A 112 -0.94 20.21 5.48
C ASP A 112 0.36 21.02 5.46
N SER A 113 1.31 20.72 6.37
CA SER A 113 2.59 21.42 6.41
C SER A 113 3.42 21.26 5.14
N ILE A 114 3.29 20.11 4.47
CA ILE A 114 3.97 19.83 3.20
C ILE A 114 3.19 20.47 2.05
N ILE A 115 1.88 20.25 2.01
CA ILE A 115 1.03 20.73 0.92
C ILE A 115 1.01 22.26 0.86
N ASP A 116 0.98 22.95 2.00
CA ASP A 116 1.05 24.41 2.06
C ASP A 116 2.38 24.94 1.53
N SER A 117 3.48 24.20 1.72
CA SER A 117 4.81 24.61 1.27
C SER A 117 4.98 24.56 -0.25
N ILE A 118 4.17 23.75 -0.95
CA ILE A 118 4.21 23.59 -2.42
C ILE A 118 2.93 24.08 -3.12
N ARG A 119 2.02 24.73 -2.38
CA ARG A 119 0.68 25.11 -2.88
C ARG A 119 0.72 26.00 -4.12
N GLN A 120 1.68 26.93 -4.15
CA GLN A 120 1.87 27.86 -5.27
C GLN A 120 2.19 27.15 -6.59
N ASP A 121 2.76 25.95 -6.54
CA ASP A 121 3.16 25.20 -7.73
C ASP A 121 1.97 24.56 -8.45
N PHE A 122 0.82 24.35 -7.78
CA PHE A 122 -0.33 23.65 -8.35
C PHE A 122 -1.69 24.35 -8.22
N GLU A 123 -1.81 25.39 -7.40
CA GLU A 123 -3.10 26.09 -7.17
C GLU A 123 -3.72 26.66 -8.45
N GLY A 124 -2.92 26.88 -9.50
CA GLY A 124 -3.38 27.34 -10.81
C GLY A 124 -4.19 26.30 -11.60
N PHE A 125 -4.01 24.99 -11.35
CA PHE A 125 -4.60 23.93 -12.19
C PHE A 125 -5.29 22.80 -11.43
N ALA A 126 -5.26 22.76 -10.10
CA ALA A 126 -6.02 21.77 -9.31
C ALA A 126 -6.47 22.33 -7.96
N ASP A 127 -7.66 21.89 -7.52
CA ASP A 127 -8.15 22.13 -6.17
C ASP A 127 -7.77 20.94 -5.27
N VAL A 128 -6.78 21.12 -4.39
CA VAL A 128 -6.27 20.03 -3.54
C VAL A 128 -6.94 20.01 -2.17
N VAL A 129 -7.46 18.85 -1.78
CA VAL A 129 -8.03 18.59 -0.44
C VAL A 129 -7.22 17.50 0.25
N THR A 130 -6.78 17.76 1.49
CA THR A 130 -5.94 16.85 2.26
C THR A 130 -6.74 16.08 3.30
N HIS A 131 -6.40 14.81 3.49
CA HIS A 131 -6.90 13.99 4.59
C HIS A 131 -5.73 13.21 5.19
N GLN A 132 -5.40 13.45 6.46
CA GLN A 132 -4.47 12.61 7.20
C GLN A 132 -5.22 11.36 7.67
N ILE A 133 -4.92 10.21 7.08
CA ILE A 133 -5.58 8.94 7.38
C ILE A 133 -4.78 8.15 8.42
N LEU A 134 -3.46 8.08 8.27
CA LEU A 134 -2.53 7.39 9.18
C LEU A 134 -1.27 8.23 9.36
N SER A 135 -0.49 7.97 10.42
CA SER A 135 0.80 8.64 10.67
C SER A 135 1.84 7.61 11.11
N THR A 136 2.01 6.55 10.32
CA THR A 136 2.81 5.38 10.71
C THR A 136 3.82 5.00 9.62
N ASP A 137 4.67 4.03 9.92
CA ASP A 137 5.51 3.37 8.92
C ASP A 137 4.66 2.60 7.91
N SER A 138 5.15 2.49 6.67
CA SER A 138 4.41 1.99 5.50
C SER A 138 4.22 0.46 5.48
N ILE A 139 4.21 -0.20 6.64
CA ILE A 139 4.25 -1.66 6.73
C ILE A 139 2.90 -2.27 6.32
N ASN A 140 1.76 -1.61 6.51
CA ASN A 140 0.45 -2.12 6.06
C ASN A 140 -0.53 -0.98 5.76
N ILE A 141 -1.03 -0.89 4.51
CA ILE A 141 -2.08 0.04 4.10
C ILE A 141 -3.02 -0.69 3.14
N ALA A 142 -4.32 -0.58 3.36
CA ALA A 142 -5.36 -1.00 2.42
C ALA A 142 -6.12 0.22 1.90
N ILE A 143 -6.44 0.25 0.62
CA ILE A 143 -7.21 1.32 -0.04
C ILE A 143 -8.35 0.66 -0.81
N CYS A 144 -9.57 1.19 -0.64
CA CYS A 144 -10.74 0.73 -1.37
C CYS A 144 -10.88 1.47 -2.70
N ASP A 145 -11.42 0.77 -3.70
CA ASP A 145 -12.04 1.34 -4.90
C ASP A 145 -11.09 2.11 -5.85
N VAL A 146 -10.16 1.36 -6.46
CA VAL A 146 -9.18 1.90 -7.41
C VAL A 146 -9.27 1.14 -8.73
N LYS A 147 -9.68 1.83 -9.80
CA LYS A 147 -9.70 1.25 -11.17
C LYS A 147 -8.30 0.93 -11.68
N GLN A 148 -7.32 1.75 -11.30
CA GLN A 148 -5.91 1.54 -11.63
C GLN A 148 -5.00 2.24 -10.64
N LEU A 149 -4.11 1.48 -10.00
CA LEU A 149 -3.12 2.01 -9.07
C LEU A 149 -1.79 2.26 -9.79
N LEU A 150 -1.33 3.51 -9.71
CA LEU A 150 -0.05 3.95 -10.23
C LEU A 150 0.89 4.29 -9.08
N MET A 151 2.18 4.09 -9.31
CA MET A 151 3.26 4.55 -8.47
C MET A 151 3.97 5.68 -9.20
N LEU A 152 4.02 6.85 -8.56
CA LEU A 152 4.77 8.01 -9.03
C LEU A 152 5.95 8.22 -8.08
N LEU A 153 7.17 7.96 -8.55
CA LEU A 153 8.36 8.21 -7.75
C LEU A 153 9.60 8.40 -8.64
N ASN A 154 10.44 9.38 -8.28
CA ASN A 154 11.67 9.70 -9.02
C ASN A 154 11.38 9.88 -10.52
N ASP A 155 10.37 10.71 -10.79
CA ASP A 155 9.85 11.06 -12.12
C ASP A 155 9.35 9.89 -12.96
N LYS A 156 9.18 8.69 -12.39
CA LYS A 156 8.63 7.53 -13.11
C LYS A 156 7.16 7.37 -12.79
N ILE A 157 6.36 7.21 -13.84
CA ILE A 157 4.97 6.76 -13.76
C ILE A 157 4.99 5.26 -14.04
N ALA A 158 4.76 4.44 -13.02
CA ALA A 158 4.78 2.99 -13.14
C ALA A 158 3.48 2.38 -12.59
N LEU A 159 3.15 1.18 -13.07
CA LEU A 159 2.15 0.33 -12.44
C LEU A 159 2.65 -0.07 -11.05
N ALA A 160 1.76 -0.05 -10.04
CA ALA A 160 2.12 -0.54 -8.71
C ALA A 160 2.49 -2.03 -8.74
N ARG A 161 1.78 -2.82 -9.56
CA ARG A 161 2.15 -4.21 -9.83
C ARG A 161 3.52 -4.31 -10.48
N ARG A 162 4.28 -5.36 -10.13
CA ARG A 162 5.64 -5.63 -10.63
C ARG A 162 6.67 -4.55 -10.32
N SER A 163 6.29 -3.42 -9.74
CA SER A 163 7.23 -2.45 -9.17
C SER A 163 7.71 -2.95 -7.82
N TYR A 164 8.99 -2.81 -7.54
CA TYR A 164 9.59 -3.27 -6.28
C TYR A 164 10.65 -2.28 -5.78
N LYS A 165 10.98 -2.38 -4.49
CA LYS A 165 12.03 -1.58 -3.87
C LYS A 165 13.31 -2.41 -3.78
N GLN A 166 14.39 -1.92 -4.38
CA GLN A 166 15.71 -2.54 -4.33
C GLN A 166 16.75 -1.46 -4.02
N ASN A 167 17.62 -1.72 -3.03
CA ASN A 167 18.66 -0.79 -2.60
C ASN A 167 18.11 0.62 -2.29
N ASN A 168 16.98 0.70 -1.59
CA ASN A 168 16.25 1.95 -1.29
C ASN A 168 15.69 2.72 -2.49
N VAL A 169 15.70 2.15 -3.70
CA VAL A 169 15.14 2.75 -4.91
C VAL A 169 13.95 1.95 -5.39
N PHE A 170 12.90 2.62 -5.83
CA PHE A 170 11.80 1.96 -6.52
C PHE A 170 12.14 1.74 -8.00
N VAL A 171 12.03 0.48 -8.41
CA VAL A 171 12.35 0.01 -9.74
C VAL A 171 11.06 -0.50 -10.37
N PRO A 172 10.63 0.06 -11.51
CA PRO A 172 9.59 -0.55 -12.32
C PRO A 172 10.09 -1.90 -12.83
N GLY A 173 9.38 -2.98 -12.53
CA GLY A 173 9.63 -4.29 -13.15
C GLY A 173 9.16 -4.33 -14.61
N ASP A 174 9.28 -5.52 -15.22
CA ASP A 174 8.96 -5.70 -16.63
C ASP A 174 7.52 -5.30 -16.97
N GLY A 175 7.36 -4.54 -18.05
CA GLY A 175 6.09 -4.00 -18.52
C GLY A 175 5.36 -3.04 -17.56
N SER A 176 5.98 -2.64 -16.44
CA SER A 176 5.33 -1.76 -15.44
C SER A 176 5.56 -0.28 -15.65
N LEU A 177 6.67 0.13 -16.29
CA LEU A 177 6.94 1.53 -16.60
C LEU A 177 5.97 2.02 -17.69
N LEU A 178 5.14 3.01 -17.36
CA LEU A 178 4.18 3.60 -18.30
C LEU A 178 4.71 4.88 -18.91
N GLY A 179 5.49 5.66 -18.15
CA GLY A 179 5.91 6.98 -18.56
C GLY A 179 6.80 7.68 -17.55
N ARG A 180 7.00 8.98 -17.75
CA ARG A 180 7.76 9.84 -16.86
C ARG A 180 7.09 11.18 -16.65
N VAL A 181 7.51 11.90 -15.62
CA VAL A 181 7.22 13.32 -15.46
C VAL A 181 8.41 14.10 -15.97
N VAL A 182 8.18 15.01 -16.92
CA VAL A 182 9.20 15.92 -17.47
C VAL A 182 8.61 17.32 -17.41
N ASP A 183 9.31 18.26 -16.76
CA ASP A 183 8.85 19.65 -16.60
C ASP A 183 7.39 19.76 -16.08
N PHE A 184 7.07 18.97 -15.05
CA PHE A 184 5.73 18.86 -14.43
C PHE A 184 4.62 18.29 -15.35
N LEU A 185 4.98 17.75 -16.52
CA LEU A 185 4.04 17.15 -17.46
C LEU A 185 4.25 15.63 -17.58
N PRO A 186 3.17 14.84 -17.65
CA PRO A 186 3.29 13.40 -17.87
C PRO A 186 3.62 13.10 -19.35
N GLU A 187 4.74 12.43 -19.59
CA GLU A 187 5.07 11.78 -20.85
C GLU A 187 4.76 10.29 -20.76
N ILE A 188 3.68 9.84 -21.39
CA ILE A 188 3.27 8.42 -21.39
C ILE A 188 3.85 7.72 -22.62
N TYR A 189 4.64 6.66 -22.38
CA TYR A 189 5.26 5.84 -23.43
C TYR A 189 4.45 4.58 -23.73
N HIS A 190 3.79 4.03 -22.71
CA HIS A 190 3.12 2.74 -22.77
C HIS A 190 1.75 2.80 -22.08
N GLU A 191 0.78 2.11 -22.68
CA GLU A 191 -0.48 1.81 -22.02
C GLU A 191 -0.42 0.44 -21.33
N PRO A 192 -1.13 0.29 -20.19
CA PRO A 192 -1.31 -1.01 -19.55
C PRO A 192 -1.95 -2.02 -20.52
N ARG A 193 -1.33 -3.20 -20.69
CA ARG A 193 -1.86 -4.27 -21.56
C ARG A 193 -2.99 -5.08 -20.93
N GLU A 194 -3.11 -4.98 -19.62
CA GLU A 194 -4.02 -5.77 -18.80
C GLU A 194 -4.39 -4.96 -17.55
N SER A 195 -5.59 -5.22 -17.05
CA SER A 195 -6.14 -4.60 -15.84
C SER A 195 -6.26 -5.65 -14.74
N PRO A 196 -5.98 -5.29 -13.48
CA PRO A 196 -6.19 -6.20 -12.36
C PRO A 196 -7.66 -6.60 -12.27
N LYS A 197 -7.93 -7.86 -11.91
CA LYS A 197 -9.26 -8.28 -11.49
C LYS A 197 -9.66 -7.44 -10.26
N ILE A 198 -10.88 -6.92 -10.28
CA ILE A 198 -11.45 -6.14 -9.19
C ILE A 198 -12.18 -7.09 -8.25
N PHE A 199 -12.07 -6.85 -6.95
CA PHE A 199 -12.79 -7.55 -5.91
C PHE A 199 -13.37 -6.53 -4.92
N ASP A 200 -14.49 -6.90 -4.30
CA ASP A 200 -15.14 -6.10 -3.28
C ASP A 200 -14.67 -6.56 -1.89
N ILE A 201 -14.36 -5.61 -1.02
CA ILE A 201 -13.92 -5.85 0.36
C ILE A 201 -14.90 -5.31 1.41
N GLU A 202 -16.08 -4.79 1.01
CA GLU A 202 -17.08 -4.26 1.95
C GLU A 202 -17.54 -5.30 2.99
N GLY A 203 -17.48 -6.60 2.65
CA GLY A 203 -17.81 -7.71 3.54
C GLY A 203 -16.68 -8.17 4.47
N LEU A 204 -15.49 -7.56 4.39
CA LEU A 204 -14.32 -8.03 5.14
C LEU A 204 -14.43 -7.71 6.63
N LYS A 205 -14.28 -8.76 7.45
CA LYS A 205 -14.14 -8.62 8.90
C LYS A 205 -12.66 -8.63 9.31
N ILE A 206 -12.15 -7.46 9.67
CA ILE A 206 -10.72 -7.26 9.99
C ILE A 206 -10.32 -7.96 11.30
N ASP A 207 -11.26 -8.20 12.20
CA ASP A 207 -11.06 -8.90 13.47
C ASP A 207 -11.06 -10.44 13.34
N GLU A 208 -11.45 -10.96 12.17
CA GLU A 208 -11.58 -12.40 11.90
C GLU A 208 -10.70 -12.85 10.71
N LEU A 209 -9.52 -12.25 10.52
CA LEU A 209 -8.62 -12.61 9.41
C LEU A 209 -8.01 -14.01 9.60
N PRO A 210 -7.97 -14.85 8.55
CA PRO A 210 -7.33 -16.16 8.61
C PRO A 210 -5.82 -16.02 8.84
N LYS A 211 -5.25 -16.98 9.56
CA LYS A 211 -3.80 -17.06 9.72
C LYS A 211 -3.14 -17.46 8.41
N VAL A 212 -2.15 -16.69 7.98
CA VAL A 212 -1.34 -16.96 6.79
C VAL A 212 0.13 -17.00 7.17
N LYS A 213 0.86 -18.01 6.67
CA LYS A 213 2.27 -18.24 7.01
C LYS A 213 3.12 -18.44 5.76
N TYR A 214 4.33 -17.91 5.79
CA TYR A 214 5.36 -18.16 4.78
C TYR A 214 6.23 -19.36 5.18
N PHE A 215 6.56 -20.20 4.20
CA PHE A 215 7.37 -21.41 4.33
C PHE A 215 8.64 -21.25 3.49
N HIS A 216 9.77 -21.08 4.17
CA HIS A 216 11.05 -20.87 3.54
C HIS A 216 11.65 -22.21 3.06
N PRO A 217 12.29 -22.32 1.89
CA PRO A 217 12.77 -23.63 1.38
C PRO A 217 13.95 -24.22 2.17
N MET A 218 14.54 -23.44 3.09
CA MET A 218 15.61 -23.89 4.01
C MET A 218 15.11 -24.19 5.43
N MET A 219 13.79 -24.18 5.65
CA MET A 219 13.17 -24.47 6.95
C MET A 219 13.29 -25.94 7.37
N GLU A 220 12.87 -26.28 8.58
CA GLU A 220 12.73 -27.69 9.00
C GLU A 220 11.31 -28.21 8.75
N GLU A 221 11.15 -29.53 8.63
CA GLU A 221 9.87 -30.17 8.27
C GLU A 221 8.79 -29.96 9.36
N GLU A 222 9.18 -29.92 10.63
CA GLU A 222 8.30 -29.83 11.80
C GLU A 222 7.50 -28.51 11.85
N GLU A 223 7.95 -27.50 11.13
CA GLU A 223 7.25 -26.22 11.01
C GLU A 223 5.89 -26.35 10.29
N PHE A 224 5.70 -27.39 9.47
CA PHE A 224 4.42 -27.73 8.87
C PHE A 224 3.40 -28.21 9.90
N GLU A 225 3.82 -29.06 10.83
CA GLU A 225 2.95 -29.53 11.92
C GLU A 225 2.54 -28.38 12.83
N SER A 226 3.48 -27.47 13.10
CA SER A 226 3.21 -26.25 13.87
C SER A 226 2.14 -25.39 13.18
N ALA A 227 2.21 -25.24 11.85
CA ALA A 227 1.21 -24.48 11.10
C ALA A 227 -0.19 -25.13 11.13
N VAL A 228 -0.27 -26.46 11.05
CA VAL A 228 -1.53 -27.19 11.20
C VAL A 228 -2.12 -26.95 12.60
N MET A 229 -1.31 -27.09 13.65
CA MET A 229 -1.75 -26.85 15.03
C MET A 229 -2.17 -25.40 15.27
N GLU A 230 -1.52 -24.45 14.62
CA GLU A 230 -1.87 -23.03 14.69
C GLU A 230 -3.17 -22.69 13.95
N GLY A 231 -3.67 -23.58 13.09
CA GLY A 231 -4.87 -23.36 12.28
C GLY A 231 -4.63 -22.41 11.11
N VAL A 232 -3.44 -22.46 10.49
CA VAL A 232 -3.14 -21.72 9.27
C VAL A 232 -4.14 -22.08 8.17
N LYS A 233 -4.62 -21.09 7.42
CA LYS A 233 -5.52 -21.26 6.26
C LYS A 233 -4.88 -20.87 4.93
N GLY A 234 -3.84 -20.04 4.96
CA GLY A 234 -3.03 -19.71 3.79
C GLY A 234 -1.55 -20.05 4.02
N ALA A 235 -0.97 -20.82 3.13
CA ALA A 235 0.44 -21.17 3.15
C ALA A 235 1.13 -20.63 1.89
N VAL A 236 2.07 -19.71 2.06
CA VAL A 236 2.91 -19.18 0.98
C VAL A 236 4.24 -19.93 0.96
N LEU A 237 4.48 -20.71 -0.09
CA LEU A 237 5.63 -21.57 -0.24
C LEU A 237 6.71 -20.87 -1.07
N GLY A 238 7.86 -20.58 -0.46
CA GLY A 238 9.02 -20.04 -1.17
C GLY A 238 9.74 -21.14 -1.95
N VAL A 239 9.53 -21.26 -3.25
CA VAL A 239 10.14 -22.30 -4.10
C VAL A 239 11.38 -21.78 -4.81
N TYR A 240 12.37 -22.62 -5.05
CA TYR A 240 13.54 -22.23 -5.84
C TYR A 240 13.18 -22.08 -7.32
N ASP A 241 13.79 -21.07 -7.97
CA ASP A 241 13.68 -20.80 -9.40
C ASP A 241 12.22 -20.78 -9.89
N ASP A 242 11.87 -21.69 -10.81
CA ASP A 242 10.55 -21.82 -11.45
C ASP A 242 9.64 -22.82 -10.73
N GLY A 243 9.95 -23.22 -9.50
CA GLY A 243 9.08 -24.06 -8.68
C GLY A 243 9.71 -25.28 -8.02
N TYR A 244 11.04 -25.39 -7.96
CA TYR A 244 11.68 -26.51 -7.30
C TYR A 244 11.45 -26.45 -5.78
N TRP A 245 11.08 -27.59 -5.21
CA TRP A 245 10.87 -27.74 -3.77
C TRP A 245 11.68 -28.94 -3.25
N PRO A 246 12.36 -28.84 -2.09
CA PRO A 246 13.18 -29.92 -1.58
C PRO A 246 12.37 -31.16 -1.17
N ASP A 247 12.77 -32.33 -1.66
CA ASP A 247 12.09 -33.61 -1.36
C ASP A 247 11.96 -33.89 0.15
N ARG A 248 12.96 -33.46 0.94
CA ARG A 248 12.95 -33.64 2.41
C ARG A 248 11.75 -32.96 3.09
N LEU A 249 11.15 -31.95 2.47
CA LEU A 249 10.05 -31.17 3.03
C LEU A 249 8.68 -31.65 2.51
N MET A 250 8.65 -32.56 1.53
CA MET A 250 7.41 -33.07 0.94
C MET A 250 6.49 -33.78 1.95
N PRO A 251 6.99 -34.63 2.87
CA PRO A 251 6.11 -35.30 3.83
C PRO A 251 5.37 -34.31 4.75
N GLY A 252 6.06 -33.27 5.21
CA GLY A 252 5.45 -32.19 6.01
C GLY A 252 4.48 -31.34 5.19
N LEU A 253 4.86 -30.98 3.97
CA LEU A 253 4.00 -30.21 3.06
C LEU A 253 2.69 -30.95 2.74
N GLN A 254 2.74 -32.27 2.54
CA GLN A 254 1.55 -33.07 2.26
C GLN A 254 0.51 -32.98 3.39
N LYS A 255 0.95 -32.89 4.65
CA LYS A 255 0.04 -32.72 5.80
C LYS A 255 -0.77 -31.42 5.73
N LEU A 256 -0.21 -30.35 5.16
CA LEU A 256 -0.94 -29.11 4.90
C LEU A 256 -1.87 -29.25 3.70
N ILE A 257 -1.39 -29.86 2.60
CA ILE A 257 -2.19 -30.06 1.38
C ILE A 257 -3.44 -30.91 1.67
N ASP A 258 -3.32 -31.89 2.56
CA ASP A 258 -4.42 -32.78 2.96
C ASP A 258 -5.49 -32.07 3.82
N GLN A 259 -5.28 -30.81 4.23
CA GLN A 259 -6.30 -30.03 4.92
C GLN A 259 -7.24 -29.36 3.89
N ASP A 260 -8.53 -29.75 3.90
CA ASP A 260 -9.53 -29.25 2.94
C ASP A 260 -9.72 -27.73 2.95
N ASP A 261 -9.37 -27.05 4.05
CA ASP A 261 -9.56 -25.61 4.24
C ASP A 261 -8.26 -24.78 4.20
N VAL A 262 -7.17 -25.38 3.74
CA VAL A 262 -5.87 -24.71 3.57
C VAL A 262 -5.57 -24.50 2.09
N VAL A 263 -5.29 -23.25 1.72
CA VAL A 263 -4.72 -22.94 0.40
C VAL A 263 -3.21 -22.87 0.49
N VAL A 264 -2.53 -23.69 -0.31
CA VAL A 264 -1.07 -23.63 -0.47
C VAL A 264 -0.74 -23.03 -1.84
N ALA A 265 0.06 -21.97 -1.86
CA ALA A 265 0.49 -21.33 -3.11
C ALA A 265 1.99 -21.05 -3.11
N ALA A 266 2.64 -21.25 -4.25
CA ALA A 266 4.08 -21.13 -4.41
C ALA A 266 4.48 -19.81 -5.08
N VAL A 267 5.48 -19.15 -4.50
CA VAL A 267 6.14 -17.93 -4.98
C VAL A 267 7.64 -18.17 -5.07
N SER A 268 8.34 -17.50 -6.00
CA SER A 268 9.77 -17.72 -6.12
C SER A 268 10.54 -17.13 -4.95
N TYR A 269 11.38 -17.97 -4.34
CA TYR A 269 12.44 -17.57 -3.46
C TYR A 269 13.61 -17.02 -4.29
N GLY A 270 13.79 -15.69 -4.29
CA GLY A 270 14.92 -15.03 -4.97
C GLY A 270 14.60 -14.28 -6.27
N TYR A 271 13.34 -13.87 -6.47
CA TYR A 271 12.89 -12.95 -7.54
C TYR A 271 12.71 -13.55 -8.96
N SER A 272 12.33 -14.83 -9.12
CA SER A 272 11.77 -15.31 -10.39
C SER A 272 10.25 -15.10 -10.43
N PHE A 273 9.74 -14.23 -11.29
CA PHE A 273 8.32 -13.87 -11.32
C PHE A 273 7.39 -14.90 -12.01
N ASP A 274 7.88 -16.10 -12.36
CA ASP A 274 7.02 -17.11 -13.00
C ASP A 274 7.28 -18.51 -12.42
N VAL A 275 6.51 -18.83 -11.38
CA VAL A 275 6.48 -20.16 -10.78
C VAL A 275 5.57 -21.08 -11.60
N ARG A 276 6.08 -22.26 -11.95
CA ARG A 276 5.31 -23.31 -12.64
C ARG A 276 4.63 -24.23 -11.64
N LYS A 277 3.52 -24.83 -12.05
CA LYS A 277 2.89 -25.92 -11.28
C LYS A 277 3.80 -27.15 -11.30
N ARG A 278 4.44 -27.46 -10.18
CA ARG A 278 5.33 -28.62 -10.00
C ARG A 278 4.89 -29.59 -8.90
N ILE A 279 4.04 -29.13 -7.98
CA ILE A 279 3.56 -29.92 -6.84
C ILE A 279 2.04 -29.96 -6.92
N ASP A 280 1.47 -31.16 -6.87
CA ASP A 280 0.02 -31.33 -6.82
C ASP A 280 -0.52 -30.78 -5.49
N GLY A 281 -1.66 -30.08 -5.54
CA GLY A 281 -2.20 -29.37 -4.37
C GLY A 281 -1.56 -28.02 -4.07
N VAL A 282 -0.55 -27.58 -4.82
CA VAL A 282 0.07 -26.26 -4.67
C VAL A 282 -0.22 -25.37 -5.88
N ALA A 283 -0.85 -24.23 -5.65
CA ALA A 283 -1.15 -23.25 -6.68
C ALA A 283 0.12 -22.47 -7.10
N PRO A 284 0.44 -22.36 -8.40
CA PRO A 284 1.52 -21.47 -8.85
C PRO A 284 1.04 -20.03 -8.78
N ALA A 285 1.55 -19.23 -7.83
CA ALA A 285 1.18 -17.83 -7.71
C ALA A 285 1.92 -16.93 -8.72
N ARG A 286 2.54 -17.50 -9.75
CA ARG A 286 3.14 -16.78 -10.89
C ARG A 286 4.01 -15.60 -10.44
N GLU A 287 3.50 -14.39 -10.63
CA GLU A 287 4.20 -13.12 -10.42
C GLU A 287 4.00 -12.48 -9.04
N TRP A 288 3.20 -13.09 -8.18
CA TRP A 288 3.06 -12.63 -6.81
C TRP A 288 4.38 -12.82 -6.06
N ASP A 289 4.78 -11.81 -5.30
CA ASP A 289 5.84 -11.95 -4.29
C ASP A 289 5.26 -12.46 -2.97
N ALA A 290 6.13 -12.94 -2.07
CA ALA A 290 5.70 -13.54 -0.82
C ALA A 290 4.86 -12.59 0.05
N LEU A 291 5.25 -11.31 0.16
CA LEU A 291 4.58 -10.36 1.04
C LEU A 291 3.21 -9.97 0.49
N SER A 292 3.13 -9.65 -0.80
CA SER A 292 1.85 -9.32 -1.44
C SER A 292 0.88 -10.49 -1.39
N LEU A 293 1.34 -11.71 -1.66
CA LEU A 293 0.48 -12.88 -1.59
C LEU A 293 -0.02 -13.17 -0.17
N MET A 294 0.84 -13.00 0.85
CA MET A 294 0.42 -13.20 2.23
C MET A 294 -0.67 -12.21 2.66
N MET A 295 -0.58 -10.96 2.24
CA MET A 295 -1.62 -9.95 2.51
C MET A 295 -2.91 -10.27 1.76
N VAL A 296 -2.80 -10.58 0.47
CA VAL A 296 -3.94 -10.90 -0.39
C VAL A 296 -4.65 -12.17 0.07
N MET A 297 -3.93 -13.19 0.54
CA MET A 297 -4.52 -14.37 1.17
C MET A 297 -5.34 -14.02 2.42
N GLN A 298 -4.84 -13.15 3.29
CA GLN A 298 -5.58 -12.77 4.51
C GLN A 298 -6.90 -12.06 4.16
N ILE A 299 -6.89 -11.22 3.13
CA ILE A 299 -8.05 -10.40 2.74
C ILE A 299 -9.03 -11.19 1.89
N LEU A 300 -8.56 -11.91 0.87
CA LEU A 300 -9.45 -12.47 -0.17
C LEU A 300 -9.85 -13.92 0.07
N LEU A 301 -9.06 -14.70 0.81
CA LEU A 301 -9.46 -16.08 1.13
C LEU A 301 -10.82 -16.16 1.86
N PRO A 302 -11.15 -15.32 2.86
CA PRO A 302 -12.47 -15.37 3.50
C PRO A 302 -13.60 -14.83 2.61
N LEU A 303 -13.28 -14.07 1.56
CA LEU A 303 -14.27 -13.46 0.66
C LEU A 303 -14.61 -14.36 -0.54
N LEU A 304 -13.59 -15.00 -1.14
CA LEU A 304 -13.71 -15.80 -2.36
C LEU A 304 -13.82 -17.31 -2.07
N GLY A 305 -13.29 -17.76 -0.93
CA GLY A 305 -13.09 -19.18 -0.64
C GLY A 305 -11.92 -19.80 -1.44
N PRO A 306 -11.54 -21.05 -1.13
CA PRO A 306 -10.28 -21.63 -1.61
C PRO A 306 -10.15 -21.73 -3.14
N ALA A 307 -11.18 -22.23 -3.83
CA ALA A 307 -11.11 -22.47 -5.27
C ALA A 307 -11.03 -21.18 -6.08
N GLU A 308 -11.93 -20.22 -5.82
CA GLU A 308 -11.95 -18.93 -6.50
C GLU A 308 -10.69 -18.11 -6.16
N PHE A 309 -10.18 -18.21 -4.94
CA PHE A 309 -8.91 -17.59 -4.57
C PHE A 309 -7.73 -18.16 -5.40
N VAL A 310 -7.65 -19.48 -5.57
CA VAL A 310 -6.62 -20.12 -6.41
C VAL A 310 -6.72 -19.64 -7.86
N ASP A 311 -7.91 -19.55 -8.42
CA ASP A 311 -8.14 -19.02 -9.76
C ASP A 311 -7.74 -17.53 -9.86
N PHE A 312 -7.98 -16.75 -8.82
CA PHE A 312 -7.58 -15.34 -8.74
C PHE A 312 -6.06 -15.19 -8.77
N ILE A 313 -5.32 -15.92 -7.92
CA ILE A 313 -3.86 -15.74 -7.83
C ILE A 313 -3.11 -16.31 -9.04
N THR A 314 -3.68 -17.30 -9.72
CA THR A 314 -3.09 -17.89 -10.93
C THR A 314 -3.33 -17.03 -12.17
N GLU A 315 -4.46 -16.32 -12.22
CA GLU A 315 -4.80 -15.39 -13.30
C GLU A 315 -5.34 -14.07 -12.76
N PRO A 316 -4.50 -13.19 -12.19
CA PRO A 316 -4.97 -11.98 -11.49
C PRO A 316 -5.40 -10.84 -12.42
N TYR A 317 -5.35 -11.03 -13.75
CA TYR A 317 -5.59 -9.98 -14.73
C TYR A 317 -6.66 -10.34 -15.77
N VAL A 318 -7.31 -9.28 -16.25
CA VAL A 318 -8.14 -9.30 -17.45
C VAL A 318 -7.36 -8.59 -18.56
N LYS A 319 -7.27 -9.22 -19.73
CA LYS A 319 -6.63 -8.60 -20.89
C LYS A 319 -7.45 -7.41 -21.35
N ASN A 320 -6.80 -6.27 -21.59
CA ASN A 320 -7.49 -5.11 -22.14
C ASN A 320 -7.86 -5.41 -23.60
N GLU A 321 -9.13 -5.24 -23.96
CA GLU A 321 -9.51 -5.15 -25.37
C GLU A 321 -8.79 -3.93 -25.96
N ARG A 322 -8.12 -4.08 -27.12
CA ARG A 322 -7.47 -2.93 -27.77
C ARG A 322 -8.54 -1.97 -28.24
N VAL A 323 -8.85 -0.96 -27.42
CA VAL A 323 -9.67 0.17 -27.84
C VAL A 323 -8.75 1.11 -28.61
N PHE A 324 -8.74 1.02 -29.94
CA PHE A 324 -8.28 2.14 -30.77
C PHE A 324 -9.31 3.26 -30.69
N SER A 325 -9.34 4.02 -29.59
CA SER A 325 -10.07 5.28 -29.54
C SER A 325 -9.07 6.41 -29.75
N ALA A 326 -9.07 6.97 -30.95
CA ALA A 326 -8.46 8.27 -31.20
C ALA A 326 -9.12 9.29 -30.28
N ILE A 327 -8.37 9.80 -29.30
CA ILE A 327 -8.75 11.00 -28.56
C ILE A 327 -8.47 12.17 -29.49
N GLU A 328 -9.44 12.54 -30.33
CA GLU A 328 -9.51 13.88 -30.90
C GLU A 328 -10.05 14.82 -29.82
N CYS A 329 -9.17 15.61 -29.20
CA CYS A 329 -9.61 16.85 -28.59
C CYS A 329 -9.71 17.91 -29.69
N LYS A 330 -10.92 18.42 -29.90
CA LYS A 330 -11.21 19.73 -30.51
C LYS A 330 -11.00 20.84 -29.49
#